data_AF-A0A167JWG4-F1
#
_entry.id   AF-A0A167JWG4-F1
#
_cell.length_a   1.000
_cell.length_b   1.000
_cell.length_c   1.000
_cell.angle_alpha   90.00
_cell.angle_beta   90.00
_cell.angle_gamma   90.00
#
_symmetry.space_group_name_H-M   'P 1'
#
loop_
_entity.id
_entity.type
_entity.pdbx_description
1 polymer ?
#
loop_
_entity_poly.entity_id
_entity_poly.type
_entity_poly.pdbx_seq_one_letter_code
_entity_poly.pdbx_strand_id
1 'polypeptide(L)'
;MDPIADDSSMPTPAPNTFIVPPIFQNPEADILIKSSDNVEFRVWKPMLVEGSVVFKDMFAHPQSSEIAAGPVPWPEPAKVIDRLLTFIYPIVKPALDSLDEVFTIIRAADKWQIDVAVSYLKDVLVSKRFSSSSDDAFRIYAFACEMHFLDVQDEVAGTASEWDPFDSALREELSHMMALDVLRLTKLQLYPRTAFDEHFDDESESTAPDTIQPNAVSLVFQAHDADMAIVSSDGIEFRVFKLYISGSSTILRDKILQLPSYLAGSSLPTLSLTLPSAILETLLYYIYPVPKPYSSAMSLEHVMTCARAAAAFDIGVALQAFRQELVMPVRLRSYPLRIYGFARSMGFEEEASRAKSRAILRDPLEHRKRSDFKELTAHDLVVLRDSHSALMNNLEAALGRLHYPLLYECQHDEDPDPSRRATFGATLIPAMCLAMTDTALFSTADLFHLFGEQSCSMCGIHFPDRFNSSQEIMMEVKQVLDEHIMLE
;
A
#
# COMPACT_ATOMS: atom_id res chain seq x y z
N MET A 1 -59.28 -32.01 -37.48
CA MET A 1 -58.38 -31.99 -36.31
C MET A 1 -57.02 -31.65 -36.87
N ASP A 2 -56.80 -30.36 -37.09
CA ASP A 2 -55.57 -29.81 -37.64
C ASP A 2 -54.74 -29.25 -36.49
N PRO A 3 -53.40 -29.39 -36.51
CA PRO A 3 -52.55 -28.91 -35.44
C PRO A 3 -52.28 -27.41 -35.59
N ILE A 4 -52.29 -26.74 -34.43
CA ILE A 4 -52.01 -25.32 -34.25
C ILE A 4 -50.52 -25.07 -34.52
N ALA A 5 -50.23 -24.17 -35.47
CA ALA A 5 -48.91 -23.61 -35.66
C ALA A 5 -48.68 -22.53 -34.60
N ASP A 6 -47.63 -22.70 -33.80
CA ASP A 6 -47.14 -21.73 -32.83
C ASP A 6 -46.06 -20.87 -33.51
N ASP A 7 -46.49 -19.71 -34.02
CA ASP A 7 -45.64 -18.68 -34.60
C ASP A 7 -45.41 -17.60 -33.54
N SER A 8 -44.28 -17.68 -32.83
CA SER A 8 -43.83 -16.66 -31.86
C SER A 8 -42.34 -16.82 -31.53
N SER A 9 -41.46 -16.70 -32.53
CA SER A 9 -40.05 -16.37 -32.28
C SER A 9 -39.81 -14.89 -32.61
N MET A 10 -39.93 -14.04 -31.60
CA MET A 10 -39.41 -12.67 -31.64
C MET A 10 -37.92 -12.72 -32.04
N PRO A 11 -37.45 -11.87 -32.97
CA PRO A 11 -36.03 -11.81 -33.29
C PRO A 11 -35.26 -11.30 -32.07
N THR A 12 -34.36 -12.13 -31.57
CA THR A 12 -33.27 -11.76 -30.66
C THR A 12 -32.55 -10.54 -31.26
N PRO A 13 -32.28 -9.47 -30.49
CA PRO A 13 -31.54 -8.33 -31.02
C PRO A 13 -30.17 -8.81 -31.52
N ALA A 14 -29.85 -8.51 -32.78
CA ALA A 14 -28.54 -8.78 -33.36
C ALA A 14 -27.45 -8.16 -32.46
N PRO A 15 -26.28 -8.80 -32.29
CA PRO A 15 -25.18 -8.20 -31.56
C PRO A 15 -24.86 -6.85 -32.21
N ASN A 16 -24.74 -5.79 -31.41
CA ASN A 16 -24.34 -4.45 -31.86
C ASN A 16 -23.06 -4.57 -32.70
N THR A 17 -23.19 -4.62 -34.02
CA THR A 17 -22.06 -4.68 -34.95
C THR A 17 -21.41 -3.31 -34.98
N PHE A 18 -20.21 -3.21 -34.42
CA PHE A 18 -19.39 -2.01 -34.51
C PHE A 18 -19.18 -1.63 -35.99
N ILE A 19 -19.37 -0.35 -36.31
CA ILE A 19 -19.21 0.17 -37.67
C ILE A 19 -17.84 0.84 -37.78
N VAL A 20 -16.94 0.23 -38.57
CA VAL A 20 -15.60 0.78 -38.81
C VAL A 20 -15.72 2.10 -39.58
N PRO A 21 -15.05 3.19 -39.15
CA PRO A 21 -15.08 4.44 -39.89
C PRO A 21 -14.52 4.32 -41.31
N PRO A 22 -15.07 5.06 -42.31
CA PRO A 22 -14.66 4.92 -43.70
C PRO A 22 -13.15 5.10 -43.97
N ILE A 23 -12.47 5.92 -43.16
CA ILE A 23 -11.03 6.13 -43.28
C ILE A 23 -10.21 4.86 -43.03
N PHE A 24 -10.72 3.92 -42.23
CA PHE A 24 -10.08 2.65 -41.92
C PHE A 24 -10.61 1.48 -42.77
N GLN A 25 -11.23 1.79 -43.92
CA GLN A 25 -11.70 0.79 -44.88
C GLN A 25 -10.99 0.88 -46.25
N ASN A 26 -9.99 1.75 -46.39
CA ASN A 26 -9.31 1.97 -47.67
C ASN A 26 -8.64 0.67 -48.16
N PRO A 27 -9.02 0.12 -49.33
CA PRO A 27 -8.45 -1.12 -49.84
C PRO A 27 -6.95 -1.05 -50.15
N GLU A 28 -6.41 0.16 -50.33
CA GLU A 28 -4.99 0.40 -50.63
C GLU A 28 -4.07 0.38 -49.40
N ALA A 29 -4.63 0.36 -48.18
CA ALA A 29 -3.82 0.30 -46.96
C ALA A 29 -2.97 -0.98 -46.92
N ASP A 30 -1.76 -0.86 -46.38
CA ASP A 30 -0.73 -1.93 -46.42
C ASP A 30 -0.80 -2.92 -45.25
N ILE A 31 -1.61 -2.63 -44.22
CA ILE A 31 -1.86 -3.53 -43.10
C ILE A 31 -3.36 -3.69 -42.82
N LEU A 32 -3.73 -4.93 -42.52
CA LEU A 32 -5.01 -5.29 -41.94
C LEU A 32 -4.81 -5.62 -40.46
N ILE A 33 -5.50 -4.90 -39.58
CA ILE A 33 -5.53 -5.17 -38.15
C ILE A 33 -6.84 -5.85 -37.81
N LYS A 34 -6.81 -6.79 -36.87
CA LYS A 34 -8.00 -7.42 -36.32
C LYS A 34 -8.12 -7.22 -34.82
N SER A 35 -9.25 -6.66 -34.39
CA SER A 35 -9.58 -6.45 -32.98
C SER A 35 -9.89 -7.76 -32.25
N SER A 36 -9.94 -7.70 -30.92
CA SER A 36 -10.33 -8.83 -30.07
C SER A 36 -11.77 -9.32 -30.31
N ASP A 37 -12.67 -8.41 -30.70
CA ASP A 37 -14.07 -8.66 -31.09
C ASP A 37 -14.25 -8.91 -32.59
N ASN A 38 -13.17 -9.31 -33.29
CA ASN A 38 -13.15 -9.75 -34.69
C ASN A 38 -13.53 -8.68 -35.74
N VAL A 39 -13.37 -7.40 -35.43
CA VAL A 39 -13.52 -6.30 -36.37
C VAL A 39 -12.18 -6.02 -37.05
N GLU A 40 -12.20 -5.81 -38.37
CA GLU A 40 -11.00 -5.57 -39.16
C GLU A 40 -10.86 -4.09 -39.55
N PHE A 41 -9.67 -3.54 -39.38
CA PHE A 41 -9.30 -2.16 -39.71
C PHE A 41 -8.18 -2.17 -40.76
N ARG A 42 -8.36 -1.41 -41.84
CA ARG A 42 -7.33 -1.19 -42.86
C ARG A 42 -6.56 0.08 -42.54
N VAL A 43 -5.26 -0.04 -42.31
CA VAL A 43 -4.41 1.05 -41.80
C VAL A 43 -3.04 1.04 -42.47
N TRP A 44 -2.42 2.21 -42.52
CA TRP A 44 -1.06 2.44 -42.99
C TRP A 44 -0.03 2.10 -41.91
N LYS A 45 0.86 1.14 -42.20
CA LYS A 45 1.99 0.74 -41.36
C LYS A 45 2.84 1.92 -40.88
N PRO A 46 3.21 2.91 -41.74
CA PRO A 46 4.01 4.04 -41.28
C PRO A 46 3.32 4.84 -40.18
N MET A 47 1.99 4.98 -40.22
CA MET A 47 1.25 5.71 -39.19
C MET A 47 1.35 4.99 -37.84
N LEU A 48 1.19 3.66 -37.83
CA LEU A 48 1.32 2.88 -36.59
C LEU A 48 2.76 2.88 -36.04
N VAL A 49 3.75 2.73 -36.92
CA VAL A 49 5.17 2.72 -36.56
C VAL A 49 5.60 4.05 -35.95
N GLU A 50 5.13 5.17 -36.50
CA GLU A 50 5.45 6.50 -35.95
C GLU A 50 4.58 6.84 -34.74
N GLY A 51 3.36 6.32 -34.66
CA GLY A 51 2.41 6.61 -33.58
C GLY A 51 2.51 5.72 -32.34
N SER A 52 3.20 4.58 -32.41
CA SER A 52 3.31 3.60 -31.32
C SER A 52 4.69 2.94 -31.30
N VAL A 53 5.38 3.06 -30.17
CA VAL A 53 6.69 2.40 -29.96
C VAL A 53 6.54 0.88 -29.99
N VAL A 54 5.45 0.33 -29.44
CA VAL A 54 5.18 -1.11 -29.45
C VAL A 54 5.05 -1.64 -30.88
N PHE A 55 4.31 -0.95 -31.75
CA PHE A 55 4.20 -1.36 -33.15
C PHE A 55 5.52 -1.18 -33.91
N LYS A 56 6.26 -0.10 -33.65
CA LYS A 56 7.60 0.10 -34.21
C LYS A 56 8.52 -1.08 -33.93
N ASP A 57 8.59 -1.51 -32.67
CA ASP A 57 9.42 -2.63 -32.25
C ASP A 57 8.89 -3.95 -32.83
N MET A 58 7.57 -4.17 -32.79
CA MET A 58 6.93 -5.36 -33.36
C MET A 58 7.27 -5.54 -34.84
N PHE A 59 7.24 -4.47 -35.63
CA PHE A 59 7.50 -4.51 -37.06
C PHE A 59 9.00 -4.47 -37.44
N ALA A 60 9.89 -4.20 -36.49
CA ALA A 60 11.33 -4.25 -36.69
C ALA A 60 11.91 -5.68 -36.62
N HIS A 61 11.17 -6.63 -36.02
CA HIS A 61 11.64 -8.00 -35.81
C HIS A 61 11.47 -8.87 -37.07
N PRO A 62 12.49 -9.62 -37.53
CA PRO A 62 12.42 -10.43 -38.76
C PRO A 62 11.28 -11.47 -38.79
N GLN A 63 10.86 -11.97 -37.61
CA GLN A 63 9.74 -12.90 -37.45
C GLN A 63 8.37 -12.30 -37.82
N SER A 64 8.23 -10.96 -37.92
CA SER A 64 7.01 -10.33 -38.41
C SER A 64 6.73 -10.63 -39.89
N SER A 65 7.73 -11.15 -40.63
CA SER A 65 7.58 -11.57 -42.02
C SER A 65 6.68 -12.80 -42.19
N GLU A 66 6.53 -13.64 -41.15
CA GLU A 66 5.59 -14.78 -41.15
C GLU A 66 4.15 -14.37 -40.79
N ILE A 67 3.96 -13.19 -40.16
CA ILE A 67 2.64 -12.57 -39.91
C ILE A 67 2.01 -12.07 -41.24
N ALA A 68 2.80 -11.97 -42.32
CA ALA A 68 2.42 -11.37 -43.60
C ALA A 68 1.31 -12.08 -44.40
N ALA A 69 0.76 -13.21 -43.92
CA ALA A 69 -0.35 -13.90 -44.60
C ALA A 69 -1.74 -13.57 -44.03
N GLY A 70 -1.85 -12.90 -42.86
CA GLY A 70 -3.13 -12.65 -42.19
C GLY A 70 -3.21 -11.33 -41.43
N PRO A 71 -4.38 -10.98 -40.88
CA PRO A 71 -4.56 -9.77 -40.08
C PRO A 71 -3.64 -9.75 -38.86
N VAL A 72 -3.02 -8.61 -38.56
CA VAL A 72 -2.25 -8.40 -37.35
C VAL A 72 -3.23 -8.32 -36.16
N PRO A 73 -3.16 -9.23 -35.18
CA PRO A 73 -4.05 -9.18 -34.03
C PRO A 73 -3.70 -8.00 -33.12
N TRP A 74 -4.68 -7.14 -32.84
CA TRP A 74 -4.60 -6.10 -31.83
C TRP A 74 -5.61 -6.46 -30.72
N PRO A 75 -5.15 -6.99 -29.57
CA PRO A 75 -6.01 -7.50 -28.50
C PRO A 75 -6.68 -6.38 -27.69
N GLU A 76 -7.39 -5.50 -28.37
CA GLU A 76 -8.25 -4.46 -27.82
C GLU A 76 -9.63 -4.52 -28.51
N PRO A 77 -10.72 -4.04 -27.88
CA PRO A 77 -12.03 -3.94 -28.53
C PRO A 77 -12.00 -2.96 -29.71
N ALA A 78 -12.84 -3.18 -30.72
CA ALA A 78 -12.90 -2.34 -31.92
C ALA A 78 -13.09 -0.85 -31.60
N LYS A 79 -13.95 -0.53 -30.62
CA LYS A 79 -14.18 0.84 -30.17
C LYS A 79 -12.92 1.51 -29.61
N VAL A 80 -12.06 0.77 -28.90
CA VAL A 80 -10.81 1.30 -28.34
C VAL A 80 -9.79 1.51 -29.45
N ILE A 81 -9.63 0.52 -30.35
CA ILE A 81 -8.74 0.62 -31.51
C ILE A 81 -9.11 1.82 -32.37
N ASP A 82 -10.39 2.03 -32.65
CA ASP A 82 -10.88 3.18 -33.39
C ASP A 82 -10.40 4.50 -32.78
N ARG A 83 -10.58 4.66 -31.46
CA ARG A 83 -10.12 5.86 -30.74
C ARG A 83 -8.60 6.00 -30.81
N LEU A 84 -7.83 4.95 -30.56
CA LEU A 84 -6.35 4.98 -30.65
C LEU A 84 -5.88 5.36 -32.06
N LEU A 85 -6.48 4.77 -33.09
CA LEU A 85 -6.19 5.11 -34.48
C LEU A 85 -6.52 6.57 -34.78
N THR A 86 -7.61 7.13 -34.22
CA THR A 86 -7.93 8.56 -34.40
C THR A 86 -6.91 9.50 -33.77
N PHE A 87 -6.15 9.06 -32.76
CA PHE A 87 -5.04 9.83 -32.19
C PHE A 87 -3.75 9.71 -33.01
N ILE A 88 -3.50 8.55 -33.61
CA ILE A 88 -2.34 8.31 -34.47
C ILE A 88 -2.49 9.05 -35.81
N TYR A 89 -3.71 9.09 -36.36
CA TYR A 89 -3.97 9.68 -37.66
C TYR A 89 -4.22 11.19 -37.54
N PRO A 90 -3.83 11.99 -38.54
CA PRO A 90 -4.09 13.43 -38.57
C PRO A 90 -5.55 13.73 -38.92
N ILE A 91 -6.48 13.29 -38.08
CA ILE A 91 -7.92 13.47 -38.24
C ILE A 91 -8.53 14.21 -37.05
N VAL A 92 -9.77 14.66 -37.23
CA VAL A 92 -10.51 15.33 -36.17
C VAL A 92 -10.75 14.35 -35.03
N LYS A 93 -10.30 14.73 -33.83
CA LYS A 93 -10.47 13.94 -32.62
C LYS A 93 -11.96 13.96 -32.23
N PRO A 94 -12.62 12.81 -32.16
CA PRO A 94 -14.03 12.74 -31.80
C PRO A 94 -14.24 13.11 -30.33
N ALA A 95 -15.43 13.61 -29.99
CA ALA A 95 -15.79 13.88 -28.60
C ALA A 95 -15.75 12.60 -27.76
N LEU A 96 -15.29 12.73 -26.52
CA LEU A 96 -15.29 11.67 -25.51
C LEU A 96 -16.48 11.91 -24.59
N ASP A 97 -17.24 10.88 -24.24
CA ASP A 97 -18.56 11.07 -23.63
C ASP A 97 -18.59 10.83 -22.12
N SER A 98 -17.62 10.10 -21.57
CA SER A 98 -17.56 9.71 -20.16
C SER A 98 -16.13 9.52 -19.66
N LEU A 99 -15.91 9.65 -18.35
CA LEU A 99 -14.62 9.34 -17.72
C LEU A 99 -14.19 7.89 -17.96
N ASP A 100 -15.12 6.93 -17.89
CA ASP A 100 -14.82 5.52 -18.10
C ASP A 100 -14.25 5.26 -19.50
N GLU A 101 -14.78 5.95 -20.52
CA GLU A 101 -14.23 5.92 -21.87
C GLU A 101 -12.82 6.51 -21.91
N VAL A 102 -12.58 7.64 -21.24
CA VAL A 102 -11.25 8.27 -21.17
C VAL A 102 -10.23 7.35 -20.49
N PHE A 103 -10.56 6.80 -19.31
CA PHE A 103 -9.70 5.88 -18.56
C PHE A 103 -9.35 4.63 -19.36
N THR A 104 -10.36 4.05 -20.03
CA THR A 104 -10.16 2.87 -20.89
C THR A 104 -9.18 3.17 -22.03
N ILE A 105 -9.31 4.32 -22.68
CA ILE A 105 -8.44 4.69 -23.80
C ILE A 105 -7.03 5.03 -23.29
N ILE A 106 -6.88 5.72 -22.15
CA ILE A 106 -5.57 6.01 -21.57
C ILE A 106 -4.81 4.72 -21.26
N ARG A 107 -5.45 3.75 -20.57
CA ARG A 107 -4.82 2.46 -20.24
C ARG A 107 -4.33 1.74 -21.50
N ALA A 108 -5.15 1.73 -22.55
CA ALA A 108 -4.76 1.13 -23.82
C ALA A 108 -3.65 1.94 -24.52
N ALA A 109 -3.73 3.28 -24.53
CA ALA A 109 -2.71 4.14 -25.12
C ALA A 109 -1.34 3.96 -24.44
N ASP A 110 -1.32 3.89 -23.11
CA ASP A 110 -0.11 3.64 -22.32
C ASP A 110 0.47 2.24 -22.61
N LYS A 111 -0.37 1.20 -22.57
CA LYS A 111 0.00 -0.18 -22.94
C LYS A 111 0.64 -0.28 -24.33
N TRP A 112 0.11 0.48 -25.29
CA TRP A 112 0.59 0.51 -26.68
C TRP A 112 1.61 1.63 -26.94
N GLN A 113 2.03 2.37 -25.91
CA GLN A 113 2.98 3.49 -25.96
C GLN A 113 2.65 4.50 -27.07
N ILE A 114 1.41 5.00 -27.04
CA ILE A 114 0.87 6.04 -27.94
C ILE A 114 0.86 7.36 -27.16
N ASP A 115 2.04 7.95 -26.95
CA ASP A 115 2.25 9.09 -26.05
C ASP A 115 1.39 10.31 -26.41
N VAL A 116 1.14 10.53 -27.70
CA VAL A 116 0.29 11.63 -28.19
C VAL A 116 -1.15 11.50 -27.68
N ALA A 117 -1.66 10.27 -27.59
CA ALA A 117 -2.99 10.01 -27.04
C ALA A 117 -3.01 10.24 -25.53
N VAL A 118 -2.01 9.70 -24.80
CA VAL A 118 -1.89 9.88 -23.34
C VAL A 118 -1.81 11.36 -23.00
N SER A 119 -0.92 12.10 -23.65
CA SER A 119 -0.76 13.55 -23.45
C SER A 119 -2.06 14.31 -23.68
N TYR A 120 -2.75 14.08 -24.80
CA TYR A 120 -4.02 14.73 -25.08
C TYR A 120 -5.12 14.38 -24.07
N LEU A 121 -5.19 13.12 -23.65
CA LEU A 121 -6.26 12.66 -22.76
C LEU A 121 -6.04 13.16 -21.31
N LYS A 122 -4.79 13.38 -20.89
CA LYS A 122 -4.49 14.06 -19.62
C LYS A 122 -5.06 15.49 -19.59
N ASP A 123 -4.87 16.26 -20.67
CA ASP A 123 -5.46 17.61 -20.79
C ASP A 123 -7.00 17.55 -20.74
N VAL A 124 -7.59 16.48 -21.30
CA VAL A 124 -9.04 16.26 -21.22
C VAL A 124 -9.48 16.00 -19.78
N LEU A 125 -8.78 15.14 -19.02
CA LEU A 125 -9.11 14.82 -17.63
C LEU A 125 -9.15 16.07 -16.74
N VAL A 126 -8.17 16.96 -16.89
CA VAL A 126 -8.09 18.17 -16.06
C VAL A 126 -8.98 19.31 -16.53
N SER A 127 -9.55 19.18 -17.74
CA SER A 127 -10.48 20.18 -18.27
C SER A 127 -11.72 20.33 -17.37
N LYS A 128 -12.24 21.57 -17.31
CA LYS A 128 -13.46 21.89 -16.54
C LYS A 128 -14.66 21.01 -16.87
N ARG A 129 -14.66 20.32 -18.01
CA ARG A 129 -15.74 19.40 -18.35
C ARG A 129 -15.82 18.23 -17.36
N PHE A 130 -14.66 17.72 -16.92
CA PHE A 130 -14.58 16.55 -16.05
C PHE A 130 -14.14 16.91 -14.63
N SER A 131 -13.29 17.93 -14.45
CA SER A 131 -12.77 18.31 -13.12
C SER A 131 -13.67 19.27 -12.33
N SER A 132 -14.88 19.60 -12.78
CA SER A 132 -15.75 20.56 -12.06
C SER A 132 -16.50 19.96 -10.86
N SER A 133 -16.73 18.66 -10.85
CA SER A 133 -17.39 17.96 -9.73
C SER A 133 -16.33 17.37 -8.81
N SER A 134 -16.54 17.43 -7.50
CA SER A 134 -15.64 16.80 -6.53
C SER A 134 -15.62 15.28 -6.63
N ASP A 135 -16.74 14.65 -7.02
CA ASP A 135 -16.83 13.21 -7.31
C ASP A 135 -15.95 12.82 -8.51
N ASP A 136 -16.13 13.50 -9.65
CA ASP A 136 -15.32 13.26 -10.85
C ASP A 136 -13.83 13.58 -10.60
N ALA A 137 -13.53 14.66 -9.88
CA ALA A 137 -12.15 15.02 -9.52
C ALA A 137 -11.49 13.93 -8.65
N PHE A 138 -12.23 13.33 -7.72
CA PHE A 138 -11.75 12.21 -6.91
C PHE A 138 -11.45 10.99 -7.79
N ARG A 139 -12.36 10.62 -8.71
CA ARG A 139 -12.15 9.51 -9.65
C ARG A 139 -10.94 9.76 -10.57
N ILE A 140 -10.77 10.98 -11.04
CA ILE A 140 -9.58 11.39 -11.81
C ILE A 140 -8.31 11.28 -10.97
N TYR A 141 -8.36 11.72 -9.71
CA TYR A 141 -7.22 11.62 -8.79
C TYR A 141 -6.81 10.16 -8.55
N ALA A 142 -7.78 9.28 -8.24
CA ALA A 142 -7.56 7.85 -8.06
C ALA A 142 -6.95 7.20 -9.32
N PHE A 143 -7.50 7.51 -10.49
CA PHE A 143 -6.95 7.04 -11.77
C PHE A 143 -5.54 7.59 -12.05
N ALA A 144 -5.26 8.84 -11.68
CA ALA A 144 -3.93 9.43 -11.81
C ALA A 144 -2.92 8.81 -10.83
N CYS A 145 -3.36 8.31 -9.67
CA CYS A 145 -2.54 7.48 -8.78
C CYS A 145 -2.19 6.14 -9.44
N GLU A 146 -3.17 5.44 -10.02
CA GLU A 146 -2.96 4.19 -10.77
C GLU A 146 -1.95 4.36 -11.91
N MET A 147 -2.10 5.43 -12.71
CA MET A 147 -1.25 5.70 -13.88
C MET A 147 0.05 6.45 -13.56
N HIS A 148 0.29 6.80 -12.29
CA HIS A 148 1.43 7.62 -11.84
C HIS A 148 1.55 9.00 -12.55
N PHE A 149 0.41 9.63 -12.88
CA PHE A 149 0.37 10.96 -13.49
C PHE A 149 0.41 12.06 -12.42
N LEU A 150 1.62 12.33 -11.90
CA LEU A 150 1.84 13.29 -10.80
C LEU A 150 1.31 14.69 -11.10
N ASP A 151 1.42 15.16 -12.34
CA ASP A 151 0.90 16.45 -12.80
C ASP A 151 -0.64 16.51 -12.73
N VAL A 152 -1.33 15.44 -13.15
CA VAL A 152 -2.79 15.36 -13.05
C VAL A 152 -3.22 15.28 -11.59
N GLN A 153 -2.52 14.48 -10.76
CA GLN A 153 -2.78 14.39 -9.33
C GLN A 153 -2.70 15.77 -8.67
N ASP A 154 -1.64 16.54 -8.95
CA ASP A 154 -1.43 17.87 -8.40
C ASP A 154 -2.53 18.85 -8.82
N GLU A 155 -2.97 18.77 -10.08
CA GLU A 155 -3.98 19.66 -10.64
C GLU A 155 -5.37 19.43 -10.05
N VAL A 156 -5.77 18.17 -9.82
CA VAL A 156 -7.12 17.85 -9.31
C VAL A 156 -7.20 17.68 -7.79
N ALA A 157 -6.07 17.56 -7.09
CA ALA A 157 -6.04 17.30 -5.64
C ALA A 157 -6.89 18.28 -4.82
N GLY A 158 -6.86 19.57 -5.17
CA GLY A 158 -7.66 20.59 -4.49
C GLY A 158 -9.15 20.29 -4.53
N THR A 159 -9.70 20.05 -5.72
CA THR A 159 -11.12 19.74 -5.91
C THR A 159 -11.49 18.34 -5.39
N ALA A 160 -10.60 17.36 -5.54
CA ALA A 160 -10.78 16.02 -4.99
C ALA A 160 -10.84 16.01 -3.45
N SER A 161 -10.09 16.91 -2.79
CA SER A 161 -10.07 17.02 -1.31
C SER A 161 -11.36 17.60 -0.72
N GLU A 162 -12.27 18.15 -1.54
CA GLU A 162 -13.58 18.62 -1.07
C GLU A 162 -14.51 17.46 -0.69
N TRP A 163 -14.25 16.26 -1.23
CA TRP A 163 -14.98 15.05 -0.89
C TRP A 163 -14.33 14.32 0.28
N ASP A 164 -15.12 13.63 1.11
CA ASP A 164 -14.58 12.79 2.19
C ASP A 164 -13.97 11.52 1.58
N PRO A 165 -12.64 11.34 1.64
CA PRO A 165 -11.98 10.17 1.04
C PRO A 165 -12.25 8.88 1.81
N PHE A 166 -12.89 8.95 2.97
CA PHE A 166 -13.29 7.80 3.78
C PHE A 166 -14.77 7.44 3.65
N ASP A 167 -15.51 8.05 2.72
CA ASP A 167 -16.87 7.61 2.43
C ASP A 167 -16.87 6.14 1.99
N SER A 168 -17.74 5.35 2.61
CA SER A 168 -17.98 3.94 2.27
C SER A 168 -18.28 3.71 0.79
N ALA A 169 -18.89 4.69 0.11
CA ALA A 169 -19.23 4.62 -1.32
C ALA A 169 -17.99 4.54 -2.23
N LEU A 170 -16.83 5.03 -1.78
CA LEU A 170 -15.62 5.14 -2.60
C LEU A 170 -14.62 4.00 -2.43
N ARG A 171 -14.96 2.97 -1.64
CA ARG A 171 -14.02 1.89 -1.37
C ARG A 171 -13.50 1.25 -2.66
N GLU A 172 -14.30 1.17 -3.72
CA GLU A 172 -13.86 0.59 -4.99
C GLU A 172 -12.77 1.43 -5.69
N GLU A 173 -12.86 2.76 -5.63
CA GLU A 173 -11.91 3.68 -6.27
C GLU A 173 -10.55 3.74 -5.52
N LEU A 174 -10.50 3.26 -4.27
CA LEU A 174 -9.27 3.20 -3.46
C LEU A 174 -8.33 2.04 -3.83
N SER A 175 -8.76 1.12 -4.71
CA SER A 175 -8.05 -0.14 -5.00
C SER A 175 -6.60 0.05 -5.48
N HIS A 176 -6.34 1.15 -6.19
CA HIS A 176 -5.04 1.47 -6.78
C HIS A 176 -4.31 2.60 -6.07
N MET A 177 -4.85 3.09 -4.95
CA MET A 177 -4.27 4.18 -4.18
C MET A 177 -3.45 3.65 -3.00
N MET A 178 -2.37 4.36 -2.69
CA MET A 178 -1.59 4.16 -1.48
C MET A 178 -2.15 5.00 -0.33
N ALA A 179 -1.80 4.65 0.91
CA ALA A 179 -2.23 5.40 2.08
C ALA A 179 -1.81 6.88 2.02
N LEU A 180 -0.64 7.16 1.46
CA LEU A 180 -0.14 8.53 1.27
C LEU A 180 -1.00 9.36 0.32
N ASP A 181 -1.62 8.76 -0.68
CA ASP A 181 -2.48 9.46 -1.64
C ASP A 181 -3.76 9.95 -0.96
N VAL A 182 -4.40 9.09 -0.16
CA VAL A 182 -5.58 9.46 0.64
C VAL A 182 -5.21 10.46 1.74
N LEU A 183 -4.06 10.25 2.39
CA LEU A 183 -3.59 11.16 3.44
C LEU A 183 -3.31 12.55 2.86
N ARG A 184 -2.84 12.64 1.61
CA ARG A 184 -2.65 13.91 0.90
C ARG A 184 -3.95 14.69 0.75
N LEU A 185 -5.02 14.04 0.28
CA LEU A 185 -6.34 14.67 0.18
C LEU A 185 -6.86 15.10 1.55
N THR A 186 -6.74 14.21 2.54
CA THR A 186 -7.21 14.46 3.93
C THR A 186 -6.48 15.66 4.55
N LYS A 187 -5.14 15.72 4.44
CA LYS A 187 -4.35 16.82 4.98
C LYS A 187 -4.58 18.12 4.22
N LEU A 188 -4.79 18.08 2.91
CA LEU A 188 -5.15 19.25 2.12
C LEU A 188 -6.51 19.83 2.55
N GLN A 189 -7.49 18.97 2.84
CA GLN A 189 -8.80 19.36 3.34
C GLN A 189 -8.72 20.02 4.73
N LEU A 190 -7.96 19.42 5.66
CA LEU A 190 -7.83 19.90 7.04
C LEU A 190 -6.90 21.12 7.17
N TYR A 191 -5.84 21.19 6.35
CA TYR A 191 -4.80 22.20 6.40
C TYR A 191 -4.46 22.75 5.00
N PRO A 192 -5.38 23.50 4.33
CA PRO A 192 -5.22 23.90 2.92
C PRO A 192 -4.00 24.78 2.59
N ARG A 193 -3.30 25.29 3.62
CA ARG A 193 -2.16 26.20 3.49
C ARG A 193 -0.82 25.56 3.84
N THR A 194 -0.83 24.32 4.31
CA THR A 194 0.37 23.58 4.72
C THR A 194 0.75 22.65 3.58
N ALA A 195 2.02 22.66 3.18
CA ALA A 195 2.46 21.74 2.14
C ALA A 195 2.40 20.30 2.67
N PHE A 196 2.05 19.32 1.82
CA PHE A 196 1.85 17.94 2.27
C PHE A 196 3.07 17.38 3.02
N ASP A 197 4.28 17.69 2.54
CA ASP A 197 5.53 17.24 3.14
C ASP A 197 5.81 17.85 4.52
N GLU A 198 5.24 19.04 4.84
CA GLU A 198 5.40 19.71 6.14
C GLU A 198 4.63 19.01 7.28
N HIS A 199 3.76 18.05 6.96
CA HIS A 199 3.05 17.25 7.95
C HIS A 199 3.91 16.13 8.56
N PHE A 200 5.09 15.87 8.01
CA PHE A 200 5.96 14.78 8.44
C PHE A 200 7.24 15.30 9.08
N ASP A 201 7.69 14.62 10.13
CA ASP A 201 8.91 14.91 10.88
C ASP A 201 10.14 14.18 10.31
N ASP A 202 10.02 13.53 9.15
CA ASP A 202 11.10 12.76 8.56
C ASP A 202 12.28 13.68 8.20
N GLU A 203 13.31 13.70 9.05
CA GLU A 203 14.64 14.11 8.62
C GLU A 203 15.00 13.21 7.45
N SER A 204 15.47 13.80 6.34
CA SER A 204 15.92 13.11 5.14
C SER A 204 16.60 11.81 5.56
N GLU A 205 15.94 10.65 5.35
CA GLU A 205 16.53 9.34 5.61
C GLU A 205 17.87 9.41 4.90
N SER A 206 18.96 9.51 5.67
CA SER A 206 20.29 9.50 5.10
C SER A 206 20.37 8.18 4.37
N THR A 207 20.31 8.23 3.04
CA THR A 207 20.55 7.11 2.13
C THR A 207 22.01 6.68 2.17
N ALA A 208 22.75 7.03 3.23
CA ALA A 208 23.83 6.17 3.63
C ALA A 208 23.16 4.84 3.97
N PRO A 209 23.38 3.74 3.22
CA PRO A 209 23.24 2.44 3.85
C PRO A 209 24.00 2.57 5.16
N ASP A 210 23.43 2.07 6.27
CA ASP A 210 24.24 1.69 7.42
C ASP A 210 25.35 0.85 6.81
N THR A 211 26.46 1.52 6.49
CA THR A 211 27.59 0.92 5.84
C THR A 211 28.20 0.28 7.04
N ILE A 212 27.71 -0.92 7.33
CA ILE A 212 28.49 -1.94 7.97
C ILE A 212 29.76 -1.87 7.14
N GLN A 213 30.77 -1.16 7.67
CA GLN A 213 32.12 -1.10 7.14
C GLN A 213 32.46 -2.52 6.70
N PRO A 214 33.20 -2.73 5.60
CA PRO A 214 33.46 -4.07 5.07
C PRO A 214 34.09 -4.92 6.17
N ASN A 215 33.21 -5.57 6.93
CA ASN A 215 33.56 -6.43 8.01
C ASN A 215 34.07 -7.65 7.26
N ALA A 216 35.31 -8.03 7.58
CA ALA A 216 35.87 -9.26 7.08
C ALA A 216 34.78 -10.34 7.22
N VAL A 217 34.44 -10.98 6.09
CA VAL A 217 33.42 -12.04 6.03
C VAL A 217 33.60 -12.94 7.24
N SER A 218 32.54 -13.25 7.98
CA SER A 218 32.68 -14.09 9.17
C SER A 218 33.49 -15.35 8.85
N LEU A 219 34.41 -15.72 9.76
CA LEU A 219 35.27 -16.90 9.60
C LEU A 219 34.47 -18.18 9.34
N VAL A 220 33.22 -18.23 9.80
CA VAL A 220 32.28 -19.34 9.55
C VAL A 220 32.03 -19.55 8.04
N PHE A 221 32.08 -18.48 7.25
CA PHE A 221 31.86 -18.50 5.79
C PHE A 221 33.16 -18.31 4.99
N GLN A 222 34.31 -18.65 5.58
CA GLN A 222 35.62 -18.67 4.91
C GLN A 222 36.25 -20.08 4.87
N ALA A 223 35.45 -21.12 5.14
CA ALA A 223 35.95 -22.50 5.26
C ALA A 223 36.65 -22.98 3.97
N HIS A 224 37.84 -23.55 4.10
CA HIS A 224 38.64 -24.02 2.96
C HIS A 224 38.09 -25.31 2.32
N ASP A 225 37.32 -26.09 3.09
CA ASP A 225 36.68 -27.34 2.69
C ASP A 225 35.25 -27.17 2.15
N ALA A 226 34.77 -25.92 2.05
CA ALA A 226 33.52 -25.59 1.37
C ALA A 226 33.48 -26.16 -0.06
N ASP A 227 32.31 -26.61 -0.52
CA ASP A 227 32.12 -27.22 -1.84
C ASP A 227 31.43 -26.27 -2.84
N MET A 228 31.16 -25.03 -2.43
CA MET A 228 30.55 -23.97 -3.22
C MET A 228 30.90 -22.59 -2.69
N ALA A 229 30.83 -21.58 -3.56
CA ALA A 229 30.87 -20.17 -3.21
C ALA A 229 29.55 -19.48 -3.59
N ILE A 230 29.07 -18.56 -2.76
CA ILE A 230 28.01 -17.61 -3.12
C ILE A 230 28.61 -16.22 -3.19
N VAL A 231 28.35 -15.49 -4.27
CA VAL A 231 28.80 -14.10 -4.43
C VAL A 231 27.61 -13.16 -4.34
N SER A 232 27.70 -12.18 -3.44
CA SER A 232 26.68 -11.13 -3.26
C SER A 232 26.74 -10.07 -4.38
N SER A 233 25.73 -9.20 -4.44
CA SER A 233 25.65 -8.14 -5.45
C SER A 233 26.77 -7.09 -5.32
N ASP A 234 27.31 -6.91 -4.12
CA ASP A 234 28.46 -6.05 -3.79
C ASP A 234 29.81 -6.77 -3.90
N GLY A 235 29.84 -7.99 -4.47
CA GLY A 235 31.06 -8.71 -4.84
C GLY A 235 31.76 -9.45 -3.70
N ILE A 236 31.10 -9.64 -2.56
CA ILE A 236 31.63 -10.41 -1.43
C ILE A 236 31.38 -11.91 -1.64
N GLU A 237 32.44 -12.71 -1.50
CA GLU A 237 32.39 -14.17 -1.62
C GLU A 237 32.18 -14.83 -0.26
N PHE A 238 31.16 -15.68 -0.16
CA PHE A 238 30.87 -16.54 0.99
C PHE A 238 31.13 -18.00 0.61
N ARG A 239 32.02 -18.67 1.34
CA ARG A 239 32.31 -20.09 1.16
C ARG A 239 31.31 -20.91 1.97
N VAL A 240 30.54 -21.75 1.27
CA VAL A 240 29.39 -22.47 1.83
C VAL A 240 29.37 -23.94 1.41
N PHE A 241 28.51 -24.71 2.07
CA PHE A 241 28.25 -26.11 1.80
C PHE A 241 26.90 -26.26 1.11
N LYS A 242 26.88 -26.90 -0.06
CA LYS A 242 25.67 -27.17 -0.85
C LYS A 242 24.58 -27.86 -0.03
N LEU A 243 24.98 -28.70 0.91
CA LEU A 243 24.07 -29.43 1.81
C LEU A 243 23.11 -28.48 2.54
N TYR A 244 23.63 -27.44 3.19
CA TYR A 244 22.82 -26.51 3.97
C TYR A 244 21.95 -25.64 3.05
N ILE A 245 22.54 -25.08 1.99
CA ILE A 245 21.82 -24.20 1.06
C ILE A 245 20.69 -24.94 0.34
N SER A 246 20.97 -26.14 -0.19
CA SER A 246 19.99 -26.96 -0.91
C SER A 246 18.93 -27.52 0.02
N GLY A 247 19.29 -27.79 1.28
CA GLY A 247 18.35 -28.24 2.31
C GLY A 247 17.39 -27.14 2.75
N SER A 248 17.86 -25.88 2.81
CA SER A 248 17.08 -24.76 3.31
C SER A 248 16.16 -24.09 2.30
N SER A 249 16.38 -24.28 1.00
CA SER A 249 15.61 -23.62 -0.07
C SER A 249 15.54 -24.49 -1.32
N THR A 250 14.32 -24.68 -1.83
CA THR A 250 14.06 -25.38 -3.09
C THR A 250 14.53 -24.55 -4.29
N ILE A 251 14.32 -23.23 -4.26
CA ILE A 251 14.73 -22.29 -5.30
C ILE A 251 16.26 -22.25 -5.45
N LEU A 252 16.98 -22.17 -4.33
CA LEU A 252 18.44 -22.18 -4.36
C LEU A 252 18.97 -23.54 -4.79
N ARG A 253 18.34 -24.65 -4.39
CA ARG A 253 18.68 -25.99 -4.87
C ARG A 253 18.59 -26.07 -6.39
N ASP A 254 17.49 -25.62 -6.99
CA ASP A 254 17.30 -25.66 -8.44
C ASP A 254 18.33 -24.79 -9.17
N LYS A 255 18.62 -23.59 -8.63
CA LYS A 255 19.69 -22.72 -9.14
C LYS A 255 21.06 -23.41 -9.07
N ILE A 256 21.37 -24.13 -7.99
CA ILE A 256 22.62 -24.88 -7.82
C ILE A 256 22.72 -26.03 -8.83
N LEU A 257 21.62 -26.73 -9.10
CA LEU A 257 21.58 -27.82 -10.08
C LEU A 257 21.80 -27.35 -11.52
N GLN A 258 21.45 -26.09 -11.82
CA GLN A 258 21.67 -25.46 -13.12
C GLN A 258 23.09 -24.91 -13.29
N LEU A 259 23.92 -24.93 -12.25
CA LEU A 259 25.31 -24.47 -12.38
C LEU A 259 26.08 -25.40 -13.32
N PRO A 260 26.99 -24.87 -14.16
CA PRO A 260 27.81 -25.68 -15.04
C PRO A 260 28.58 -26.74 -14.25
N SER A 261 28.49 -28.00 -14.67
CA SER A 261 29.32 -29.07 -14.13
C SER A 261 30.77 -28.83 -14.53
N TYR A 262 31.59 -28.33 -13.60
CA TYR A 262 32.99 -28.04 -13.87
C TYR A 262 33.79 -29.34 -14.04
N LEU A 263 34.44 -29.48 -15.20
CA LEU A 263 35.47 -30.49 -15.43
C LEU A 263 36.81 -29.95 -14.94
N ALA A 264 37.35 -30.59 -13.89
CA ALA A 264 38.73 -30.60 -13.42
C ALA A 264 39.59 -29.34 -13.70
N GLY A 265 39.58 -28.37 -12.77
CA GLY A 265 40.48 -27.20 -12.85
C GLY A 265 40.27 -26.11 -11.78
N SER A 266 40.42 -26.45 -10.50
CA SER A 266 40.75 -25.55 -9.37
C SER A 266 39.83 -24.36 -8.96
N SER A 267 38.67 -24.10 -9.55
CA SER A 267 37.74 -23.08 -9.02
C SER A 267 36.45 -23.69 -8.46
N LEU A 268 36.03 -23.22 -7.28
CA LEU A 268 34.79 -23.60 -6.61
C LEU A 268 33.58 -23.27 -7.50
N PRO A 269 32.52 -24.10 -7.53
CA PRO A 269 31.26 -23.73 -8.16
C PRO A 269 30.70 -22.47 -7.50
N THR A 270 30.42 -21.43 -8.29
CA THR A 270 30.01 -20.12 -7.78
C THR A 270 28.58 -19.79 -8.18
N LEU A 271 27.75 -19.43 -7.21
CA LEU A 271 26.39 -18.93 -7.40
C LEU A 271 26.36 -17.42 -7.11
N SER A 272 26.04 -16.60 -8.10
CA SER A 272 25.86 -15.15 -7.91
C SER A 272 24.41 -14.84 -7.55
N LEU A 273 24.20 -14.08 -6.47
CA LEU A 273 22.90 -13.61 -6.02
C LEU A 273 22.84 -12.08 -6.05
N THR A 274 21.68 -11.53 -6.35
CA THR A 274 21.42 -10.08 -6.38
C THR A 274 21.17 -9.50 -4.98
N LEU A 275 21.58 -10.19 -3.92
CA LEU A 275 21.43 -9.74 -2.54
C LEU A 275 22.72 -9.07 -2.06
N PRO A 276 22.64 -7.94 -1.32
CA PRO A 276 23.79 -7.37 -0.63
C PRO A 276 24.39 -8.33 0.39
N SER A 277 25.71 -8.23 0.63
CA SER A 277 26.45 -9.10 1.55
C SER A 277 25.85 -9.15 2.97
N ALA A 278 25.42 -8.01 3.54
CA ALA A 278 24.83 -7.95 4.88
C ALA A 278 23.54 -8.78 5.03
N ILE A 279 22.68 -8.76 4.00
CA ILE A 279 21.43 -9.54 3.97
C ILE A 279 21.78 -11.02 3.80
N LEU A 280 22.66 -11.32 2.85
CA LEU A 280 23.07 -12.69 2.57
C LEU A 280 23.73 -13.35 3.78
N GLU A 281 24.65 -12.66 4.45
CA GLU A 281 25.30 -13.15 5.66
C GLU A 281 24.28 -13.46 6.77
N THR A 282 23.32 -12.56 6.99
CA THR A 282 22.25 -12.77 7.96
C THR A 282 21.46 -14.04 7.63
N LEU A 283 21.03 -14.23 6.38
CA LEU A 283 20.33 -15.43 5.95
C LEU A 283 21.17 -16.70 6.13
N LEU A 284 22.47 -16.65 5.83
CA LEU A 284 23.38 -17.78 6.02
C LEU A 284 23.48 -18.20 7.49
N TYR A 285 23.48 -17.26 8.44
CA TYR A 285 23.41 -17.58 9.87
C TYR A 285 22.12 -18.29 10.29
N TYR A 286 21.01 -18.09 9.58
CA TYR A 286 19.77 -18.84 9.83
C TYR A 286 19.76 -20.22 9.15
N ILE A 287 20.45 -20.36 8.02
CA ILE A 287 20.58 -21.62 7.29
C ILE A 287 21.53 -22.58 8.00
N TYR A 288 22.62 -22.05 8.57
CA TYR A 288 23.65 -22.85 9.22
C TYR A 288 23.33 -23.13 10.69
N PRO A 289 23.71 -24.30 11.21
CA PRO A 289 23.55 -24.65 12.63
C PRO A 289 24.64 -23.99 13.49
N VAL A 290 24.70 -22.65 13.46
CA VAL A 290 25.70 -21.85 14.18
C VAL A 290 25.02 -20.80 15.06
N PRO A 291 25.68 -20.31 16.12
CA PRO A 291 25.14 -19.23 16.93
C PRO A 291 24.90 -17.97 16.10
N LYS A 292 23.71 -17.39 16.23
CA LYS A 292 23.33 -16.15 15.55
C LYS A 292 24.00 -14.97 16.28
N PRO A 293 24.76 -14.12 15.60
CA PRO A 293 25.47 -13.03 16.26
C PRO A 293 24.58 -11.82 16.59
N TYR A 294 23.32 -11.78 16.13
CA TYR A 294 22.48 -10.56 16.11
C TYR A 294 21.19 -10.61 16.94
N SER A 295 21.10 -11.42 18.01
CA SER A 295 19.85 -11.72 18.71
C SER A 295 19.10 -10.54 19.38
N SER A 296 19.56 -9.29 19.28
CA SER A 296 18.82 -8.11 19.79
C SER A 296 19.16 -6.76 19.13
N ALA A 297 19.87 -6.71 18.00
CA ALA A 297 20.48 -5.46 17.48
C ALA A 297 20.14 -5.11 16.02
N MET A 298 19.27 -5.88 15.34
CA MET A 298 18.94 -5.58 13.94
C MET A 298 17.97 -4.39 13.85
N SER A 299 18.22 -3.45 12.94
CA SER A 299 17.25 -2.40 12.61
C SER A 299 15.98 -3.01 12.01
N LEU A 300 14.85 -2.30 12.11
CA LEU A 300 13.58 -2.78 11.53
C LEU A 300 13.71 -2.98 10.01
N GLU A 301 14.37 -2.05 9.32
CA GLU A 301 14.55 -2.12 7.87
C GLU A 301 15.41 -3.34 7.45
N HIS A 302 16.44 -3.68 8.24
CA HIS A 302 17.23 -4.89 8.00
C HIS A 302 16.40 -6.16 8.17
N VAL A 303 15.55 -6.22 9.20
CA VAL A 303 14.63 -7.36 9.43
C VAL A 303 13.62 -7.49 8.28
N MET A 304 12.99 -6.40 7.85
CA MET A 304 12.03 -6.38 6.74
C MET A 304 12.69 -6.82 5.42
N THR A 305 13.91 -6.33 5.15
CA THR A 305 14.66 -6.70 3.95
C THR A 305 15.08 -8.18 3.97
N CYS A 306 15.54 -8.69 5.12
CA CYS A 306 15.85 -10.11 5.29
C CYS A 306 14.60 -10.99 5.15
N ALA A 307 13.44 -10.55 5.67
CA ALA A 307 12.18 -11.27 5.53
C ALA A 307 11.72 -11.36 4.06
N ARG A 308 11.83 -10.26 3.28
CA ARG A 308 11.57 -10.28 1.83
C ARG A 308 12.49 -11.25 1.10
N ALA A 309 13.78 -11.19 1.38
CA ALA A 309 14.76 -12.08 0.76
C ALA A 309 14.50 -13.55 1.14
N ALA A 310 14.22 -13.84 2.41
CA ALA A 310 13.88 -15.18 2.87
C ALA A 310 12.61 -15.72 2.20
N ALA A 311 11.57 -14.89 2.00
CA ALA A 311 10.38 -15.28 1.25
C ALA A 311 10.68 -15.51 -0.24
N ALA A 312 11.40 -14.59 -0.89
CA ALA A 312 11.73 -14.68 -2.32
C ALA A 312 12.60 -15.91 -2.66
N PHE A 313 13.46 -16.33 -1.74
CA PHE A 313 14.28 -17.53 -1.88
C PHE A 313 13.70 -18.76 -1.18
N ASP A 314 12.48 -18.72 -0.64
CA ASP A 314 11.86 -19.87 0.04
C ASP A 314 12.74 -20.46 1.17
N ILE A 315 13.29 -19.60 2.03
CA ILE A 315 14.11 -19.97 3.20
C ILE A 315 13.23 -19.95 4.45
N GLY A 316 12.42 -21.00 4.63
CA GLY A 316 11.38 -21.05 5.67
C GLY A 316 11.88 -20.82 7.11
N VAL A 317 13.04 -21.39 7.48
CA VAL A 317 13.63 -21.25 8.83
C VAL A 317 13.97 -19.80 9.15
N ALA A 318 14.52 -19.06 8.17
CA ALA A 318 14.84 -17.66 8.33
C ALA A 318 13.56 -16.82 8.36
N LEU A 319 12.62 -17.09 7.43
CA LEU A 319 11.36 -16.37 7.32
C LEU A 319 10.54 -16.43 8.61
N GLN A 320 10.40 -17.62 9.21
CA GLN A 320 9.68 -17.80 10.47
C GLN A 320 10.34 -17.01 11.61
N ALA A 321 11.66 -16.99 11.68
CA ALA A 321 12.35 -16.24 12.72
C ALA A 321 12.20 -14.72 12.55
N PHE A 322 12.24 -14.19 11.32
CA PHE A 322 12.00 -12.77 11.08
C PHE A 322 10.55 -12.37 11.35
N ARG A 323 9.58 -13.26 11.05
CA ARG A 323 8.17 -13.06 11.42
C ARG A 323 8.00 -12.90 12.93
N GLN A 324 8.66 -13.74 13.73
CA GLN A 324 8.69 -13.62 15.20
C GLN A 324 9.40 -12.35 15.68
N GLU A 325 10.48 -11.95 15.01
CA GLU A 325 11.22 -10.74 15.33
C GLU A 325 10.39 -9.47 15.09
N LEU A 326 9.60 -9.42 14.00
CA LEU A 326 8.73 -8.28 13.67
C LEU A 326 7.72 -7.98 14.77
N VAL A 327 7.16 -9.03 15.37
CA VAL A 327 6.12 -8.95 16.40
C VAL A 327 6.66 -8.90 17.82
N MET A 328 7.97 -8.66 17.99
CA MET A 328 8.53 -8.43 19.31
C MET A 328 7.86 -7.22 19.99
N PRO A 329 7.53 -7.27 21.29
CA PRO A 329 6.79 -6.21 21.97
C PRO A 329 7.43 -4.82 21.84
N VAL A 330 8.76 -4.74 21.82
CA VAL A 330 9.48 -3.47 21.63
C VAL A 330 9.22 -2.88 20.25
N ARG A 331 9.22 -3.70 19.19
CA ARG A 331 8.98 -3.24 17.81
C ARG A 331 7.52 -2.86 17.60
N LEU A 332 6.58 -3.65 18.10
CA LEU A 332 5.16 -3.33 18.01
C LEU A 332 4.78 -2.06 18.79
N ARG A 333 5.56 -1.65 19.80
CA ARG A 333 5.37 -0.35 20.47
C ARG A 333 5.96 0.81 19.66
N SER A 334 7.13 0.60 19.05
CA SER A 334 7.86 1.67 18.37
C SER A 334 7.45 1.90 16.92
N TYR A 335 7.01 0.85 16.21
CA TYR A 335 6.75 0.86 14.77
C TYR A 335 5.48 0.10 14.34
N PRO A 336 4.36 0.19 15.07
CA PRO A 336 3.18 -0.63 14.77
C PRO A 336 2.62 -0.39 13.36
N LEU A 337 2.60 0.87 12.91
CA LEU A 337 2.08 1.24 11.59
C LEU A 337 2.95 0.69 10.44
N ARG A 338 4.27 0.86 10.54
CA ARG A 338 5.25 0.32 9.58
C ARG A 338 5.16 -1.19 9.46
N ILE A 339 5.08 -1.88 10.60
CA ILE A 339 5.00 -3.35 10.65
C ILE A 339 3.66 -3.82 10.10
N TYR A 340 2.56 -3.12 10.37
CA TYR A 340 1.26 -3.45 9.80
C TYR A 340 1.29 -3.38 8.26
N GLY A 341 1.79 -2.27 7.69
CA GLY A 341 1.91 -2.13 6.23
C GLY A 341 2.79 -3.21 5.61
N PHE A 342 3.96 -3.47 6.19
CA PHE A 342 4.85 -4.53 5.75
C PHE A 342 4.22 -5.93 5.84
N ALA A 343 3.54 -6.23 6.94
CA ALA A 343 2.91 -7.54 7.12
C ALA A 343 1.78 -7.75 6.10
N ARG A 344 0.98 -6.71 5.80
CA ARG A 344 -0.05 -6.73 4.76
C ARG A 344 0.57 -6.94 3.37
N SER A 345 1.63 -6.22 3.03
CA SER A 345 2.32 -6.36 1.73
C SER A 345 2.91 -7.75 1.51
N MET A 346 3.31 -8.43 2.59
CA MET A 346 3.86 -9.78 2.57
C MET A 346 2.81 -10.90 2.75
N GLY A 347 1.54 -10.57 3.03
CA GLY A 347 0.49 -11.55 3.34
C GLY A 347 0.63 -12.25 4.71
N PHE A 348 1.30 -11.61 5.66
CA PHE A 348 1.52 -12.09 7.02
C PHE A 348 0.35 -11.69 7.93
N GLU A 349 -0.80 -12.36 7.78
CA GLU A 349 -2.05 -11.94 8.41
C GLU A 349 -2.03 -11.94 9.95
N GLU A 350 -1.32 -12.90 10.58
CA GLU A 350 -1.19 -12.94 12.04
C GLU A 350 -0.38 -11.76 12.57
N GLU A 351 0.74 -11.46 11.92
CA GLU A 351 1.61 -10.33 12.25
C GLU A 351 0.91 -9.00 11.98
N ALA A 352 0.17 -8.90 10.88
CA ALA A 352 -0.63 -7.74 10.54
C ALA A 352 -1.71 -7.51 11.61
N SER A 353 -2.41 -8.54 12.08
CA SER A 353 -3.40 -8.42 13.15
C SER A 353 -2.79 -7.87 14.45
N ARG A 354 -1.64 -8.41 14.87
CA ARG A 354 -0.93 -7.95 16.08
C ARG A 354 -0.38 -6.53 15.95
N ALA A 355 0.09 -6.16 14.76
CA ALA A 355 0.56 -4.80 14.49
C ALA A 355 -0.61 -3.81 14.44
N LYS A 356 -1.71 -4.18 13.79
CA LYS A 356 -2.95 -3.39 13.74
C LYS A 356 -3.45 -3.06 15.13
N SER A 357 -3.52 -4.04 16.04
CA SER A 357 -4.05 -3.81 17.39
C SER A 357 -3.24 -2.79 18.19
N ARG A 358 -1.97 -2.58 17.83
CA ARG A 358 -1.14 -1.51 18.39
C ARG A 358 -1.22 -0.21 17.58
N ALA A 359 -1.33 -0.31 16.26
CA ALA A 359 -1.40 0.84 15.36
C ALA A 359 -2.66 1.68 15.61
N ILE A 360 -3.80 1.04 15.91
CA ILE A 360 -5.07 1.72 16.16
C ILE A 360 -5.12 2.47 17.50
N LEU A 361 -4.10 2.36 18.34
CA LEU A 361 -4.05 3.12 19.59
C LEU A 361 -3.92 4.61 19.27
N ARG A 362 -3.00 4.97 18.38
CA ARG A 362 -2.86 6.36 17.95
C ARG A 362 -3.69 6.61 16.70
N ASP A 363 -4.15 7.83 16.52
CA ASP A 363 -4.82 8.22 15.28
C ASP A 363 -3.83 8.07 14.10
N PRO A 364 -4.07 7.15 13.15
CA PRO A 364 -3.20 6.98 12.01
C PRO A 364 -3.12 8.24 11.14
N LEU A 365 -4.11 9.13 11.17
CA LEU A 365 -4.10 10.37 10.40
C LEU A 365 -3.17 11.43 11.01
N GLU A 366 -2.87 11.35 12.31
CA GLU A 366 -1.94 12.25 13.00
C GLU A 366 -0.50 11.74 13.04
N HIS A 367 -0.23 10.57 12.45
CA HIS A 367 1.10 9.99 12.41
C HIS A 367 2.05 10.80 11.53
N ARG A 368 3.22 11.17 12.07
CA ARG A 368 4.15 12.12 11.47
C ARG A 368 5.36 11.50 10.76
N LYS A 369 5.46 10.17 10.68
CA LYS A 369 6.55 9.52 9.92
C LYS A 369 6.03 9.04 8.57
N ARG A 370 6.51 9.62 7.47
CA ARG A 370 6.06 9.30 6.12
C ARG A 370 6.49 7.88 5.73
N SER A 371 7.68 7.47 6.16
CA SER A 371 8.22 6.13 5.91
C SER A 371 7.30 5.01 6.40
N ASP A 372 6.54 5.24 7.47
CA ASP A 372 5.62 4.25 8.03
C ASP A 372 4.39 3.96 7.14
N PHE A 373 4.09 4.83 6.18
CA PHE A 373 2.99 4.65 5.23
C PHE A 373 3.39 4.07 3.87
N LYS A 374 4.68 3.97 3.55
CA LYS A 374 5.17 3.59 2.20
C LYS A 374 4.60 2.25 1.69
N GLU A 375 4.24 1.34 2.59
CA GLU A 375 3.73 0.01 2.27
C GLU A 375 2.25 -0.19 2.61
N LEU A 376 1.56 0.88 3.01
CA LEU A 376 0.12 0.83 3.30
C LEU A 376 -0.67 1.20 2.06
N THR A 377 -1.67 0.41 1.74
CA THR A 377 -2.68 0.76 0.74
C THR A 377 -3.67 1.76 1.33
N ALA A 378 -4.42 2.46 0.47
CA ALA A 378 -5.52 3.31 0.91
C ALA A 378 -6.55 2.52 1.74
N HIS A 379 -6.88 1.31 1.32
CA HIS A 379 -7.75 0.40 2.07
C HIS A 379 -7.24 0.09 3.48
N ASP A 380 -5.95 -0.18 3.62
CA ASP A 380 -5.36 -0.46 4.93
C ASP A 380 -5.48 0.76 5.86
N LEU A 381 -5.31 1.98 5.33
CA LEU A 381 -5.52 3.22 6.08
C LEU A 381 -6.98 3.41 6.51
N VAL A 382 -7.94 3.16 5.62
CA VAL A 382 -9.38 3.21 5.97
C VAL A 382 -9.69 2.21 7.09
N VAL A 383 -9.18 0.98 6.99
CA VAL A 383 -9.37 -0.05 8.02
C VAL A 383 -8.80 0.40 9.36
N LEU A 384 -7.62 1.01 9.38
CA LEU A 384 -7.01 1.53 10.61
C LEU A 384 -7.83 2.69 11.20
N ARG A 385 -8.25 3.65 10.37
CA ARG A 385 -9.05 4.80 10.78
C ARG A 385 -10.39 4.36 11.36
N ASP A 386 -11.13 3.49 10.66
CA ASP A 386 -12.41 2.95 11.13
C ASP A 386 -12.24 2.18 12.45
N SER A 387 -11.16 1.39 12.57
CA SER A 387 -10.88 0.63 13.79
C SER A 387 -10.48 1.52 14.96
N HIS A 388 -9.71 2.59 14.70
CA HIS A 388 -9.38 3.61 15.69
C HIS A 388 -10.63 4.35 16.15
N SER A 389 -11.48 4.81 15.23
CA SER A 389 -12.75 5.45 15.57
C SER A 389 -13.67 4.53 16.37
N ALA A 390 -13.76 3.24 16.02
CA ALA A 390 -14.52 2.26 16.79
C ALA A 390 -13.96 2.08 18.22
N LEU A 391 -12.63 1.96 18.36
CA LEU A 391 -11.97 1.89 19.66
C LEU A 391 -12.29 3.13 20.51
N MET A 392 -12.15 4.32 19.94
CA MET A 392 -12.43 5.59 20.64
C MET A 392 -13.88 5.69 21.07
N ASN A 393 -14.83 5.37 20.19
CA ASN A 393 -16.26 5.35 20.54
C ASN A 393 -16.57 4.34 21.66
N ASN A 394 -15.94 3.16 21.64
CA ASN A 394 -16.13 2.14 22.67
C ASN A 394 -15.52 2.56 24.02
N LEU A 395 -14.35 3.20 24.00
CA LEU A 395 -13.73 3.77 25.21
C LEU A 395 -14.59 4.91 25.77
N GLU A 396 -15.07 5.82 24.92
CA GLU A 396 -15.97 6.90 25.33
C GLU A 396 -17.26 6.36 25.93
N ALA A 397 -17.87 5.34 25.32
CA ALA A 397 -19.07 4.70 25.85
C ALA A 397 -18.80 3.99 27.19
N ALA A 398 -17.66 3.31 27.34
CA ALA A 398 -17.30 2.62 28.57
C ALA A 398 -17.04 3.60 29.72
N LEU A 399 -16.25 4.63 29.47
CA LEU A 399 -15.97 5.70 30.41
C LEU A 399 -17.25 6.48 30.76
N GLY A 400 -18.12 6.74 29.78
CA GLY A 400 -19.41 7.38 30.00
C GLY A 400 -20.38 6.62 30.91
N ARG A 401 -20.20 5.31 31.11
CA ARG A 401 -20.98 4.51 32.08
C ARG A 401 -20.53 4.75 33.53
N LEU A 402 -19.34 5.30 33.74
CA LEU A 402 -18.76 5.48 35.07
C LEU A 402 -19.38 6.69 35.77
N HIS A 403 -19.46 6.60 37.10
CA HIS A 403 -19.92 7.70 37.92
C HIS A 403 -18.77 8.66 38.23
N TYR A 404 -18.79 9.85 37.65
CA TYR A 404 -17.80 10.90 37.94
C TYR A 404 -18.27 11.74 39.14
N PRO A 405 -17.48 11.83 40.23
CA PRO A 405 -17.78 12.73 41.34
C PRO A 405 -17.81 14.18 40.85
N LEU A 406 -18.68 15.00 41.42
CA LEU A 406 -18.74 16.42 41.11
C LEU A 406 -17.46 17.12 41.57
N LEU A 407 -16.94 18.03 40.73
CA LEU A 407 -15.79 18.86 41.08
C LEU A 407 -16.00 19.72 42.35
N TYR A 408 -17.26 19.88 42.79
CA TYR A 408 -17.66 20.91 43.76
C TYR A 408 -18.66 20.40 44.80
N GLU A 409 -18.43 19.22 45.39
CA GLU A 409 -19.05 18.87 46.68
C GLU A 409 -18.25 19.44 47.87
N CYS A 410 -17.70 20.63 47.69
CA CYS A 410 -17.15 21.43 48.75
C CYS A 410 -18.26 22.39 49.20
N GLN A 411 -18.55 22.46 50.51
CA GLN A 411 -19.58 23.36 51.06
C GLN A 411 -19.30 24.88 50.85
N HIS A 412 -18.26 25.22 50.09
CA HIS A 412 -17.79 26.59 49.87
C HIS A 412 -18.12 27.14 48.47
N ASP A 413 -18.86 26.40 47.63
CA ASP A 413 -19.31 26.88 46.32
C ASP A 413 -20.84 26.72 46.21
N GLU A 414 -21.57 27.83 46.29
CA GLU A 414 -23.02 27.87 46.15
C GLU A 414 -23.37 27.90 44.66
N ASP A 415 -23.63 26.71 44.09
CA ASP A 415 -24.64 26.38 43.05
C ASP A 415 -24.11 25.33 42.05
N PRO A 416 -24.54 24.04 42.13
CA PRO A 416 -24.08 23.00 41.23
C PRO A 416 -24.90 23.02 39.93
N ASP A 417 -24.53 23.89 38.98
CA ASP A 417 -25.14 23.90 37.65
C ASP A 417 -24.97 22.52 36.95
N PRO A 418 -26.06 21.81 36.63
CA PRO A 418 -26.01 20.51 35.92
C PRO A 418 -25.28 20.59 34.58
N SER A 419 -25.23 21.76 33.93
CA SER A 419 -24.56 21.96 32.65
C SER A 419 -23.05 21.68 32.75
N ARG A 420 -22.41 22.01 33.88
CA ARG A 420 -20.97 21.80 34.11
C ARG A 420 -20.58 20.33 34.25
N ARG A 421 -21.51 19.46 34.67
CA ARG A 421 -21.31 17.99 34.76
C ARG A 421 -21.14 17.38 33.37
N ALA A 422 -21.97 17.80 32.43
CA ALA A 422 -21.89 17.39 31.04
C ALA A 422 -20.58 17.86 30.39
N THR A 423 -20.14 19.09 30.70
CA THR A 423 -18.88 19.66 30.19
C THR A 423 -17.65 18.90 30.71
N PHE A 424 -17.65 18.47 31.97
CA PHE A 424 -16.52 17.76 32.58
C PHE A 424 -16.30 16.39 31.94
N GLY A 425 -17.34 15.56 31.84
CA GLY A 425 -17.26 14.29 31.11
C GLY A 425 -16.85 14.50 29.64
N ALA A 426 -17.43 15.50 28.98
CA ALA A 426 -17.12 15.81 27.58
C ALA A 426 -15.67 16.27 27.31
N THR A 427 -14.98 16.81 28.32
CA THR A 427 -13.58 17.26 28.17
C THR A 427 -12.59 16.21 28.68
N LEU A 428 -12.96 15.51 29.76
CA LEU A 428 -12.08 14.58 30.45
C LEU A 428 -12.00 13.22 29.74
N ILE A 429 -13.12 12.70 29.24
CA ILE A 429 -13.18 11.39 28.58
C ILE A 429 -12.26 11.35 27.35
N PRO A 430 -12.30 12.33 26.42
CA PRO A 430 -11.37 12.36 25.29
C PRO A 430 -9.89 12.45 25.71
N ALA A 431 -9.59 13.23 26.76
CA ALA A 431 -8.22 13.34 27.29
C ALA A 431 -7.73 12.03 27.92
N MET A 432 -8.61 11.31 28.62
CA MET A 432 -8.33 9.98 29.14
C MET A 432 -8.08 8.99 27.99
N CYS A 433 -8.97 8.91 27.00
CA CYS A 433 -8.79 8.04 25.84
C CYS A 433 -7.43 8.27 25.15
N LEU A 434 -7.08 9.53 24.87
CA LEU A 434 -5.81 9.92 24.25
C LEU A 434 -4.60 9.49 25.08
N ALA A 435 -4.60 9.79 26.38
CA ALA A 435 -3.48 9.44 27.23
C ALA A 435 -3.29 7.91 27.30
N MET A 436 -4.39 7.17 27.35
CA MET A 436 -4.39 5.72 27.53
C MET A 436 -3.90 4.97 26.29
N THR A 437 -4.13 5.55 25.11
CA THR A 437 -3.56 5.06 23.87
C THR A 437 -2.06 5.36 23.71
N ASP A 438 -1.52 6.33 24.44
CA ASP A 438 -0.12 6.74 24.31
C ASP A 438 0.86 5.91 25.14
N THR A 439 0.45 5.47 26.33
CA THR A 439 1.35 4.77 27.28
C THR A 439 1.08 3.27 27.40
N ALA A 440 -0.10 2.79 26.98
CA ALA A 440 -0.59 1.42 27.12
C ALA A 440 -0.51 0.81 28.54
N LEU A 441 -0.13 1.62 29.54
CA LEU A 441 0.04 1.28 30.95
C LEU A 441 -0.21 2.55 31.74
N PHE A 442 -1.46 2.77 32.14
CA PHE A 442 -1.73 3.73 33.20
C PHE A 442 -1.46 3.07 34.55
N SER A 443 -0.62 3.70 35.36
CA SER A 443 -0.68 3.50 36.80
C SER A 443 -1.81 4.36 37.37
N THR A 444 -2.32 3.99 38.55
CA THR A 444 -3.26 4.86 39.27
C THR A 444 -2.69 6.27 39.49
N ALA A 445 -1.36 6.39 39.63
CA ALA A 445 -0.65 7.65 39.80
C ALA A 445 -0.73 8.59 38.58
N ASP A 446 -0.72 8.04 37.36
CA ASP A 446 -0.81 8.84 36.13
C ASP A 446 -2.23 9.40 35.96
N LEU A 447 -3.26 8.62 36.31
CA LEU A 447 -4.63 9.11 36.40
C LEU A 447 -4.72 10.24 37.45
N PHE A 448 -4.13 10.06 38.63
CA PHE A 448 -4.10 11.10 39.67
C PHE A 448 -3.42 12.39 39.23
N HIS A 449 -2.37 12.32 38.40
CA HIS A 449 -1.70 13.51 37.88
C HIS A 449 -2.55 14.21 36.79
N LEU A 450 -3.28 13.46 35.97
CA LEU A 450 -4.21 14.01 34.98
C LEU A 450 -5.40 14.74 35.63
N PHE A 451 -5.85 14.23 36.78
CA PHE A 451 -6.90 14.86 37.61
C PHE A 451 -6.36 15.89 38.62
N GLY A 452 -5.04 15.99 38.75
CA GLY A 452 -4.36 16.61 39.87
C GLY A 452 -3.92 18.03 39.61
N GLU A 453 -4.85 18.99 39.67
CA GLU A 453 -4.53 20.39 40.08
C GLU A 453 -5.77 21.23 40.46
N GLN A 454 -6.90 20.59 40.82
CA GLN A 454 -8.07 21.30 41.35
C GLN A 454 -8.24 20.94 42.84
N SER A 455 -7.40 21.51 43.69
CA SER A 455 -7.67 21.56 45.13
C SER A 455 -8.54 22.77 45.43
N CYS A 456 -9.61 22.60 46.21
CA CYS A 456 -10.32 23.75 46.74
C CYS A 456 -9.40 24.51 47.72
N SER A 457 -9.10 25.77 47.40
CA SER A 457 -8.19 26.64 48.16
C SER A 457 -8.62 26.90 49.61
N MET A 458 -9.89 26.61 49.95
CA MET A 458 -10.49 26.86 51.26
C MET A 458 -10.54 25.62 52.16
N CYS A 459 -10.71 24.41 51.62
CA CYS A 459 -10.81 23.19 52.44
C CYS A 459 -9.63 22.22 52.31
N GLY A 460 -8.73 22.42 51.33
CA GLY A 460 -7.54 21.58 51.15
C GLY A 460 -7.84 20.11 50.83
N ILE A 461 -9.11 19.76 50.55
CA ILE A 461 -9.49 18.41 50.14
C ILE A 461 -8.95 18.18 48.73
N HIS A 462 -8.04 17.23 48.61
CA HIS A 462 -7.46 16.81 47.35
C HIS A 462 -8.46 15.93 46.60
N PHE A 463 -8.72 16.27 45.33
CA PHE A 463 -9.48 15.46 44.36
C PHE A 463 -9.19 13.94 44.43
N PRO A 464 -7.91 13.53 44.59
CA PRO A 464 -7.52 12.14 44.79
C PRO A 464 -8.26 11.33 45.86
N ASP A 465 -8.59 11.92 47.02
CA ASP A 465 -9.11 11.17 48.17
C ASP A 465 -10.56 10.71 48.00
N ARG A 466 -11.27 11.23 46.99
CA ARG A 466 -12.64 10.82 46.63
C ARG A 466 -12.69 9.79 45.50
N PHE A 467 -11.56 9.43 44.92
CA PHE A 467 -11.48 8.60 43.72
C PHE A 467 -11.19 7.12 44.06
N ASN A 468 -12.17 6.45 44.68
CA ASN A 468 -12.13 4.97 44.84
C ASN A 468 -12.24 4.21 43.50
N SER A 469 -12.52 4.91 42.38
CA SER A 469 -12.85 4.34 41.06
C SER A 469 -11.68 4.19 40.09
N SER A 470 -10.43 4.44 40.49
CA SER A 470 -9.28 4.22 39.59
C SER A 470 -9.17 2.76 39.13
N GLN A 471 -9.54 1.79 39.97
CA GLN A 471 -9.62 0.38 39.60
C GLN A 471 -10.79 0.07 38.65
N GLU A 472 -11.94 0.73 38.81
CA GLU A 472 -13.12 0.56 37.94
C GLU A 472 -12.86 1.13 36.54
N ILE A 473 -12.24 2.31 36.45
CA ILE A 473 -11.78 2.90 35.19
C ILE A 473 -10.79 1.97 34.50
N MET A 474 -9.77 1.50 35.23
CA MET A 474 -8.77 0.59 34.69
C MET A 474 -9.38 -0.74 34.23
N MET A 475 -10.43 -1.23 34.90
CA MET A 475 -11.12 -2.46 34.55
C MET A 475 -11.99 -2.31 33.29
N GLU A 476 -12.82 -1.27 33.19
CA GLU A 476 -13.64 -1.00 32.00
C GLU A 476 -12.75 -0.76 30.77
N VAL A 477 -11.68 0.00 30.95
CA VAL A 477 -10.70 0.23 29.89
C VAL A 477 -10.03 -1.07 29.51
N LYS A 478 -9.53 -1.82 30.48
CA LYS A 478 -8.84 -3.08 30.20
C LYS A 478 -9.77 -4.01 29.46
N GLN A 479 -11.06 -4.05 29.79
CA GLN A 479 -12.06 -4.82 29.06
C GLN A 479 -12.18 -4.36 27.60
N VAL A 480 -12.33 -3.06 27.33
CA VAL A 480 -12.40 -2.53 25.96
C VAL A 480 -11.10 -2.81 25.18
N LEU A 481 -9.95 -2.65 25.84
CA LEU A 481 -8.65 -2.94 25.25
C LEU A 481 -8.45 -4.45 25.03
N ASP A 482 -8.88 -5.34 25.92
CA ASP A 482 -8.84 -6.80 25.75
C ASP A 482 -9.70 -7.24 24.55
N GLU A 483 -10.80 -6.53 24.25
CA GLU A 483 -11.65 -6.79 23.09
C GLU A 483 -11.01 -6.36 21.75
N HIS A 484 -10.13 -5.35 21.76
CA HIS A 484 -9.52 -4.76 20.55
C HIS A 484 -8.03 -5.09 20.38
N ILE A 485 -7.37 -5.46 21.47
CA ILE A 485 -5.95 -5.78 21.56
C ILE A 485 -5.81 -7.24 21.96
N MET A 486 -5.08 -7.99 21.16
CA MET A 486 -4.53 -9.28 21.57
C MET A 486 -3.47 -9.02 22.64
N LEU A 487 -3.91 -8.83 23.89
CA LEU A 487 -3.02 -8.65 25.03
C LEU A 487 -2.37 -10.00 25.35
N GLU A 488 -1.12 -10.16 24.91
CA GLU A 488 -0.21 -11.25 25.32
C GLU A 488 0.33 -11.05 26.73
#